data_AF-A0A382MI92-F1
#
_entry.id   AF-A0A382MI92-F1
#
_cell.length_a   1.000
_cell.length_b   1.000
_cell.length_c   1.000
_cell.angle_alpha   90.00
_cell.angle_beta   90.00
_cell.angle_gamma   90.00
#
_symmetry.space_group_name_H-M   'P 1'
#
loop_
_entity.id
_entity.type
_entity.pdbx_description
1 polymer ?
#
loop_
_entity_poly.entity_id
_entity_poly.type
_entity_poly.pdbx_seq_one_letter_code
_entity_poly.pdbx_strand_id
1 'polypeptide(L)'
;MRTNKILLTIFIVSFIFLNGCSSMPSNLSGSIGGSFSKAYKALSSLISGYEDYPITRELVDQIPYASLKMKIGKGPAGLLILESKKGDEYTWVSADNIYIVTKWGRIIRAQGLTNNLTDIYSSEPSFKEILQSSDLTGENFRYITLDNPEALGIRVKVSYTKIGSEDVSILDRTRQL
;
A
#
# COMPACT_ATOMS: atom_id res chain seq x y z
N MET A 1 53.65 18.91 -30.57
CA MET A 1 52.62 19.41 -31.52
C MET A 1 51.52 18.42 -31.90
N ARG A 2 51.68 17.10 -31.70
CA ARG A 2 50.69 16.07 -32.13
C ARG A 2 49.56 15.85 -31.10
N THR A 3 49.84 16.02 -29.80
CA THR A 3 48.88 15.89 -28.68
C THR A 3 47.89 17.04 -28.58
N ASN A 4 48.29 18.29 -28.81
CA ASN A 4 47.37 19.43 -28.83
C ASN A 4 46.34 19.35 -29.97
N LYS A 5 46.70 18.72 -31.10
CA LYS A 5 45.74 18.49 -32.19
C LYS A 5 44.71 17.42 -31.82
N ILE A 6 45.11 16.36 -31.12
CA ILE A 6 44.17 15.31 -30.66
C ILE A 6 43.22 15.85 -29.59
N LEU A 7 43.71 16.66 -28.65
CA LEU A 7 42.88 17.29 -27.61
C LEU A 7 41.88 18.29 -28.22
N LEU A 8 42.30 19.08 -29.22
CA LEU A 8 41.44 20.00 -29.96
C LEU A 8 40.37 19.25 -30.77
N THR A 9 40.74 18.13 -31.42
CA THR A 9 39.78 17.30 -32.16
C THR A 9 38.75 16.65 -31.24
N ILE A 10 39.13 16.19 -30.05
CA ILE A 10 38.17 15.66 -29.05
C ILE A 10 37.21 16.75 -28.58
N PHE A 11 37.71 17.97 -28.37
CA PHE A 11 36.88 19.10 -27.95
C PHE A 11 35.88 19.52 -29.05
N ILE A 12 36.30 19.50 -30.32
CA ILE A 12 35.45 19.82 -31.48
C ILE A 12 34.41 18.72 -31.74
N VAL A 13 34.79 17.45 -31.60
CA VAL A 13 33.87 16.31 -31.77
C VAL A 13 32.82 16.29 -30.65
N SER A 14 33.19 16.62 -29.41
CA SER A 14 32.25 16.76 -28.28
C SER A 14 31.25 17.90 -28.48
N PHE A 15 31.66 19.00 -29.12
CA PHE A 15 30.79 20.14 -29.42
C PHE A 15 29.76 19.84 -30.53
N ILE A 16 30.04 18.88 -31.41
CA ILE A 16 29.14 18.48 -32.51
C ILE A 16 28.00 17.57 -32.01
N PHE A 17 28.18 16.85 -30.90
CA PHE A 17 27.14 15.98 -30.33
C PHE A 17 26.08 16.72 -29.47
N LEU A 18 26.22 18.03 -29.24
CA LEU A 18 25.29 18.81 -28.42
C LEU A 18 24.29 19.68 -29.21
N ASN A 19 24.35 19.66 -30.54
CA ASN A 19 23.37 20.36 -31.40
C ASN A 19 22.39 19.38 -32.06
N GLY A 20 21.75 18.55 -31.25
CA GLY A 20 20.54 17.86 -31.67
C GLY A 20 19.37 18.85 -31.71
N CYS A 21 19.13 19.49 -32.85
CA CYS A 21 17.89 20.24 -33.08
C CYS A 21 16.71 19.26 -33.16
N SER A 22 15.91 19.17 -32.11
CA SER A 22 14.55 18.64 -32.22
C SER A 22 13.65 19.72 -32.83
N SER A 23 13.39 19.64 -34.14
CA SER A 23 12.33 20.43 -34.76
C SER A 23 10.97 19.85 -34.34
N MET A 24 10.40 20.41 -33.27
CA MET A 24 9.09 20.02 -32.77
C MET A 24 8.00 20.55 -33.73
N PRO A 25 7.12 19.69 -34.28
CA PRO A 25 5.98 20.16 -35.05
C PRO A 25 5.08 21.01 -34.15
N SER A 26 4.68 22.19 -34.63
CA SER A 26 3.87 23.18 -33.90
C SER A 26 2.46 22.68 -33.50
N ASN A 27 2.07 21.48 -33.91
CA ASN A 27 0.78 20.86 -33.59
C ASN A 27 0.80 19.92 -32.36
N LEU A 28 1.92 19.80 -31.65
CA LEU A 28 2.07 18.95 -30.45
C LEU A 28 2.37 19.73 -29.16
N SER A 29 2.26 21.07 -29.18
CA SER A 29 2.59 21.96 -28.07
C SER A 29 1.69 21.82 -26.82
N GLY A 30 0.69 20.93 -26.83
CA GLY A 30 -0.28 20.78 -25.74
C GLY A 30 -0.10 19.57 -24.81
N SER A 31 0.70 18.55 -25.14
CA SER A 31 0.56 17.27 -24.40
C SER A 31 1.82 16.42 -24.18
N ILE A 32 3.04 16.90 -24.47
CA ILE A 32 4.26 16.11 -24.20
C ILE A 32 4.72 16.25 -22.74
N GLY A 33 4.70 17.47 -22.18
CA GLY A 33 5.03 17.70 -20.76
C GLY A 33 4.05 17.03 -19.80
N GLY A 34 2.75 17.08 -20.13
CA GLY A 34 1.71 16.37 -19.39
C GLY A 34 1.85 14.84 -19.49
N SER A 35 2.13 14.30 -20.68
CA SER A 35 2.27 12.85 -20.86
C SER A 35 3.52 12.27 -20.21
N PHE A 36 4.66 12.96 -20.28
CA PHE A 36 5.88 12.54 -19.60
C PHE A 36 5.73 12.65 -18.08
N SER A 37 5.13 13.73 -17.56
CA SER A 37 4.86 13.86 -16.13
C SER A 37 3.92 12.78 -15.61
N LYS A 38 2.91 12.38 -16.40
CA LYS A 38 2.00 11.26 -16.08
C LYS A 38 2.71 9.92 -16.13
N ALA A 39 3.54 9.68 -17.13
CA ALA A 39 4.34 8.45 -17.25
C ALA A 39 5.38 8.35 -16.13
N TYR A 40 6.06 9.45 -15.81
CA TYR A 40 7.00 9.53 -14.69
C TYR A 40 6.29 9.35 -13.36
N LYS A 41 5.14 10.01 -13.13
CA LYS A 41 4.32 9.80 -11.92
C LYS A 41 3.88 8.35 -11.80
N ALA A 42 3.37 7.74 -12.88
CA ALA A 42 2.97 6.33 -12.90
C ALA A 42 4.16 5.39 -12.62
N LEU A 43 5.34 5.67 -13.18
CA LEU A 43 6.54 4.89 -12.93
C LEU A 43 7.03 5.06 -11.49
N SER A 44 7.06 6.30 -11.00
CA SER A 44 7.43 6.62 -9.63
C SER A 44 6.47 5.97 -8.64
N SER A 45 5.16 5.96 -8.91
CA SER A 45 4.15 5.36 -8.03
C SER A 45 4.22 3.83 -7.99
N LEU A 46 4.76 3.16 -9.02
CA LEU A 46 5.10 1.74 -8.93
C LEU A 46 6.24 1.48 -7.93
N ILE A 47 7.18 2.41 -7.83
CA ILE A 47 8.33 2.33 -6.93
C ILE A 47 7.93 2.78 -5.51
N SER A 48 7.42 4.00 -5.37
CA SER A 48 7.11 4.68 -4.09
C SER A 48 5.67 4.48 -3.59
N GLY A 49 4.76 3.95 -4.40
CA GLY A 49 3.33 3.85 -4.10
C GLY A 49 2.52 5.06 -4.59
N TYR A 50 1.20 4.89 -4.66
CA TYR A 50 0.26 5.94 -5.05
C TYR A 50 -0.02 6.90 -3.89
N GLU A 51 -0.25 8.17 -4.21
CA GLU A 51 -0.71 9.17 -3.24
C GLU A 51 -2.11 8.81 -2.76
N ASP A 52 -2.31 8.85 -1.44
CA ASP A 52 -3.62 8.60 -0.84
C ASP A 52 -4.53 9.81 -1.12
N TYR A 53 -5.78 9.55 -1.53
CA TYR A 53 -6.80 10.59 -1.48
C TYR A 53 -7.00 10.99 0.00
N PRO A 54 -7.04 12.30 0.34
CA PRO A 54 -7.11 12.74 1.73
C PRO A 54 -8.44 12.33 2.35
N ILE A 55 -8.41 11.33 3.24
CA ILE A 55 -9.52 10.99 4.12
C ILE A 55 -9.41 11.92 5.34
N THR A 56 -10.26 12.95 5.39
CA THR A 56 -10.24 13.98 6.45
C THR A 56 -11.20 13.65 7.59
N ARG A 57 -11.06 14.34 8.72
CA ARG A 57 -11.99 14.23 9.86
C ARG A 57 -13.40 14.63 9.45
N GLU A 58 -13.54 15.70 8.69
CA GLU A 58 -14.83 16.24 8.26
C GLU A 58 -15.58 15.25 7.36
N LEU A 59 -14.86 14.54 6.47
CA LEU A 59 -15.44 13.47 5.65
C LEU A 59 -15.93 12.32 6.52
N VAL A 60 -15.09 11.85 7.45
CA VAL A 60 -15.41 10.71 8.32
C VAL A 60 -16.59 11.03 9.26
N ASP A 61 -16.67 12.25 9.76
CA ASP A 61 -17.74 12.69 10.67
C ASP A 61 -19.12 12.78 9.98
N GLN A 62 -19.16 12.87 8.65
CA GLN A 62 -20.41 12.83 7.88
C GLN A 62 -20.94 11.40 7.67
N ILE A 63 -20.16 10.38 8.00
CA ILE A 63 -20.54 8.98 7.80
C ILE A 63 -21.23 8.47 9.08
N PRO A 64 -22.50 8.05 9.01
CA PRO A 64 -23.27 7.64 10.19
C PRO A 64 -22.91 6.24 10.72
N TYR A 65 -21.88 5.62 10.16
CA TYR A 65 -21.41 4.27 10.45
C TYR A 65 -19.92 4.27 10.74
N ALA A 66 -19.43 3.23 11.42
CA ALA A 66 -17.99 3.06 11.60
C ALA A 66 -17.30 2.91 10.24
N SER A 67 -16.13 3.52 10.11
CA SER A 67 -15.32 3.48 8.90
C SER A 67 -13.88 3.11 9.19
N LEU A 68 -13.21 2.49 8.22
CA LEU A 68 -11.82 2.07 8.28
C LEU A 68 -11.05 2.64 7.09
N LYS A 69 -9.87 3.21 7.33
CA LYS A 69 -8.89 3.50 6.27
C LYS A 69 -8.03 2.24 6.05
N MET A 70 -8.01 1.72 4.83
CA MET A 70 -7.25 0.51 4.49
C MET A 70 -6.39 0.74 3.25
N LYS A 71 -5.14 0.27 3.28
CA LYS A 71 -4.21 0.34 2.14
C LYS A 71 -3.83 -1.07 1.72
N ILE A 72 -3.94 -1.37 0.43
CA ILE A 72 -3.61 -2.69 -0.13
C ILE A 72 -2.35 -2.55 -0.98
N GLY A 73 -1.28 -3.24 -0.58
CA GLY A 73 0.02 -3.17 -1.23
C GLY A 73 0.51 -1.73 -1.36
N LYS A 74 0.89 -1.33 -2.58
CA LYS A 74 1.35 0.02 -2.90
C LYS A 74 0.24 0.93 -3.46
N GLY A 75 -1.00 0.45 -3.53
CA GLY A 75 -2.14 1.23 -3.99
C GLY A 75 -2.49 2.38 -3.04
N PRO A 76 -3.35 3.32 -3.46
CA PRO A 76 -3.84 4.36 -2.57
C PRO A 76 -4.66 3.73 -1.44
N ALA A 77 -4.64 4.35 -0.26
CA ALA A 77 -5.55 3.96 0.80
C ALA A 77 -7.01 4.29 0.43
N GLY A 78 -7.91 3.36 0.69
CA GLY A 78 -9.35 3.51 0.52
C GLY A 78 -10.10 3.56 1.85
N LEU A 79 -11.34 4.04 1.78
CA LEU A 79 -12.27 4.07 2.90
C LEU A 79 -13.24 2.87 2.79
N LEU A 80 -13.37 2.12 3.87
CA LEU A 80 -14.33 1.03 4.01
C LEU A 80 -15.35 1.38 5.08
N ILE A 81 -16.59 0.94 4.88
CA ILE A 81 -17.72 1.16 5.80
C ILE A 81 -18.06 -0.15 6.48
N LEU A 82 -18.37 -0.10 7.78
CA LEU A 82 -18.86 -1.26 8.50
C LEU A 82 -20.27 -1.61 8.04
N GLU A 83 -20.42 -2.76 7.39
CA GLU A 83 -21.70 -3.28 6.90
C GLU A 83 -22.43 -4.08 7.98
N SER A 84 -21.71 -4.99 8.65
CA SER A 84 -22.30 -5.83 9.70
C SER A 84 -21.30 -6.23 10.76
N LYS A 85 -21.84 -6.62 11.92
CA LYS A 85 -21.10 -7.24 13.02
C LYS A 85 -21.82 -8.51 13.46
N LYS A 86 -21.09 -9.63 13.52
CA LYS A 86 -21.59 -10.91 14.01
C LYS A 86 -20.63 -11.45 15.07
N GLY A 87 -21.01 -11.33 16.34
CA GLY A 87 -20.11 -11.65 17.45
C GLY A 87 -18.87 -10.75 17.43
N ASP A 88 -17.69 -11.36 17.25
CA ASP A 88 -16.40 -10.66 17.16
C ASP A 88 -15.94 -10.40 15.72
N GLU A 89 -16.75 -10.78 14.73
CA GLU A 89 -16.47 -10.58 13.30
C GLU A 89 -17.15 -9.30 12.80
N TYR A 90 -16.38 -8.48 12.09
CA TYR A 90 -16.81 -7.22 11.49
C TYR A 90 -16.62 -7.31 9.99
N THR A 91 -17.69 -7.11 9.23
CA THR A 91 -17.69 -7.08 7.77
C THR A 91 -17.61 -5.64 7.30
N TRP A 92 -16.56 -5.33 6.55
CA TRP A 92 -16.27 -4.02 5.99
C TRP A 92 -16.41 -4.07 4.48
N VAL A 93 -17.06 -3.06 3.90
CA VAL A 93 -17.30 -2.98 2.46
C VAL A 93 -16.76 -1.69 1.86
N SER A 94 -16.27 -1.76 0.63
CA SER A 94 -15.92 -0.58 -0.18
C SER A 94 -16.93 -0.36 -1.30
N ALA A 95 -16.91 0.84 -1.90
CA ALA A 95 -17.69 1.14 -3.11
C ALA A 95 -17.32 0.25 -4.30
N ASP A 96 -16.10 -0.28 -4.33
CA ASP A 96 -15.57 -1.13 -5.40
C ASP A 96 -15.87 -2.64 -5.17
N ASN A 97 -16.87 -2.95 -4.33
CA ASN A 97 -17.25 -4.33 -3.98
C ASN A 97 -16.12 -5.16 -3.35
N ILE A 98 -15.23 -4.51 -2.58
CA ILE A 98 -14.28 -5.22 -1.73
C ILE A 98 -14.98 -5.53 -0.41
N TYR A 99 -14.85 -6.77 0.05
CA TYR A 99 -15.40 -7.24 1.33
C TYR A 99 -14.25 -7.76 2.20
N ILE A 100 -14.07 -7.16 3.37
CA ILE A 100 -13.06 -7.56 4.34
C ILE A 100 -13.78 -7.99 5.61
N VAL A 101 -13.49 -9.19 6.10
CA VAL A 101 -13.95 -9.61 7.43
C VAL A 101 -12.77 -9.56 8.37
N THR A 102 -12.93 -8.83 9.47
CA THR A 102 -11.94 -8.78 10.55
C THR A 102 -12.46 -9.42 11.82
N LYS A 103 -11.59 -10.09 12.57
CA LYS A 103 -11.85 -10.59 13.92
C LYS A 103 -10.74 -10.12 14.86
N TRP A 104 -11.12 -9.40 15.91
CA TRP A 104 -10.17 -8.77 16.85
C TRP A 104 -9.06 -7.95 16.14
N GLY A 105 -9.42 -7.22 15.08
CA GLY A 105 -8.49 -6.39 14.30
C GLY A 105 -7.69 -7.15 13.23
N ARG A 106 -7.77 -8.48 13.16
CA ARG A 106 -7.10 -9.29 12.14
C ARG A 106 -8.02 -9.58 10.96
N ILE A 107 -7.52 -9.44 9.74
CA ILE A 107 -8.23 -9.87 8.53
C ILE A 107 -8.31 -11.41 8.52
N ILE A 108 -9.54 -11.92 8.48
CA ILE A 108 -9.83 -13.37 8.40
C ILE A 108 -10.47 -13.77 7.07
N ARG A 109 -10.95 -12.80 6.30
CA ARG A 109 -11.43 -12.98 4.93
C ARG A 109 -11.23 -11.69 4.15
N ALA A 110 -10.87 -11.82 2.89
CA ALA A 110 -10.80 -10.70 1.95
C ALA A 110 -11.33 -11.18 0.60
N GLN A 111 -12.28 -10.45 0.03
CA GLN A 111 -12.93 -10.76 -1.26
C GLN A 111 -13.00 -9.51 -2.12
N GLY A 112 -13.06 -9.69 -3.45
CA GLY A 112 -13.05 -8.59 -4.42
C GLY A 112 -11.65 -8.05 -4.73
N LEU A 113 -10.60 -8.73 -4.27
CA LEU A 113 -9.20 -8.41 -4.57
C LEU A 113 -8.66 -9.35 -5.66
N THR A 114 -7.51 -8.97 -6.23
CA THR A 114 -6.77 -9.85 -7.17
C THR A 114 -6.37 -11.17 -6.53
N ASN A 115 -6.04 -11.13 -5.22
CA ASN A 115 -5.63 -12.27 -4.41
C ASN A 115 -6.48 -12.24 -3.13
N ASN A 116 -7.45 -13.13 -3.02
CA ASN A 116 -8.40 -13.16 -1.92
C ASN A 116 -7.93 -14.12 -0.83
N LEU A 117 -8.17 -13.73 0.43
CA LEU A 117 -8.04 -14.64 1.57
C LEU A 117 -9.39 -15.31 1.75
N THR A 118 -9.48 -16.58 1.38
CA THR A 118 -10.75 -17.33 1.37
C THR A 118 -11.00 -18.05 2.69
N ASP A 119 -9.92 -18.54 3.33
CA ASP A 119 -10.01 -19.23 4.61
C ASP A 119 -8.78 -18.99 5.50
N ILE A 120 -9.00 -19.07 6.81
CA ILE A 120 -7.96 -18.98 7.82
C ILE A 120 -8.29 -19.88 9.01
N TYR A 121 -7.30 -20.66 9.43
CA TYR A 121 -7.32 -21.37 10.71
C TYR A 121 -6.11 -20.92 11.53
N SER A 122 -6.31 -20.47 12.76
CA SER A 122 -5.25 -19.88 13.57
C SER A 122 -5.37 -20.35 15.01
N SER A 123 -4.24 -20.73 15.60
CA SER A 123 -4.10 -20.99 17.03
C SER A 123 -3.56 -19.77 17.78
N GLU A 124 -3.38 -18.64 17.10
CA GLU A 124 -2.74 -17.47 17.67
C GLU A 124 -3.64 -16.77 18.68
N PRO A 125 -3.06 -16.21 19.75
CA PRO A 125 -3.82 -15.39 20.69
C PRO A 125 -4.39 -14.14 20.01
N SER A 126 -5.46 -13.60 20.61
CA SER A 126 -6.01 -12.29 20.30
C SER A 126 -5.00 -11.18 20.65
N PHE A 127 -5.16 -10.01 20.02
CA PHE A 127 -4.31 -8.86 20.34
C PHE A 127 -4.36 -8.48 21.83
N LYS A 128 -5.53 -8.59 22.46
CA LYS A 128 -5.70 -8.33 23.89
C LYS A 128 -4.88 -9.31 24.75
N GLU A 129 -4.88 -10.59 24.42
CA GLU A 129 -4.07 -11.60 25.13
C GLU A 129 -2.57 -11.35 24.94
N ILE A 130 -2.14 -10.94 23.73
CA ILE A 130 -0.74 -10.56 23.47
C ILE A 130 -0.32 -9.36 24.33
N LEU A 131 -1.20 -8.37 24.51
CA LEU A 131 -0.92 -7.21 25.34
C LEU A 131 -0.90 -7.53 26.84
N GLN A 132 -1.68 -8.49 27.30
CA GLN A 132 -1.79 -8.85 28.71
C GLN A 132 -0.77 -9.91 29.14
N SER A 133 -0.28 -10.73 28.21
CA SER A 133 0.68 -11.77 28.52
C SER A 133 2.06 -11.19 28.86
N SER A 134 2.65 -11.70 29.93
CA SER A 134 4.08 -11.53 30.24
C SER A 134 4.95 -12.52 29.47
N ASP A 135 4.35 -13.60 28.97
CA ASP A 135 5.03 -14.69 28.30
C ASP A 135 4.43 -14.91 26.90
N LEU A 136 5.20 -14.56 25.87
CA LEU A 136 4.86 -14.81 24.47
C LEU A 136 5.62 -16.03 23.93
N THR A 137 6.18 -16.85 24.81
CA THR A 137 6.85 -18.10 24.42
C THR A 137 5.80 -19.13 24.01
N GLY A 138 6.07 -19.79 22.89
CA GLY A 138 5.13 -20.71 22.26
C GLY A 138 5.14 -20.55 20.75
N GLU A 139 5.18 -21.67 20.04
CA GLU A 139 5.09 -21.64 18.59
C GLU A 139 3.64 -21.47 18.17
N ASN A 140 3.32 -20.30 17.62
CA ASN A 140 2.01 -20.04 17.05
C ASN A 140 2.01 -20.31 15.55
N PHE A 141 0.90 -20.82 15.04
CA PHE A 141 0.74 -21.09 13.63
C PHE A 141 -0.60 -20.60 13.12
N ARG A 142 -0.61 -20.24 11.85
CA ARG A 142 -1.83 -20.12 11.07
C ARG A 142 -1.72 -20.91 9.78
N TYR A 143 -2.87 -21.30 9.29
CA TYR A 143 -3.06 -21.87 7.98
C TYR A 143 -3.89 -20.87 7.19
N ILE A 144 -3.41 -20.47 6.03
CA ILE A 144 -4.10 -19.52 5.15
C ILE A 144 -4.42 -20.19 3.82
N THR A 145 -5.57 -19.83 3.26
CA THR A 145 -5.96 -20.24 1.91
C THR A 145 -6.15 -19.00 1.03
N LEU A 146 -5.46 -18.96 -0.11
CA LEU A 146 -5.60 -17.94 -1.13
C LEU A 146 -6.14 -18.55 -2.42
N ASP A 147 -6.96 -17.80 -3.15
CA ASP A 147 -7.52 -18.23 -4.43
C ASP A 147 -6.60 -17.95 -5.63
N ASN A 148 -5.76 -16.92 -5.56
CA ASN A 148 -4.89 -16.50 -6.65
C ASN A 148 -3.57 -15.88 -6.14
N PRO A 149 -2.40 -16.39 -6.57
CA PRO A 149 -2.25 -17.76 -7.04
C PRO A 149 -2.83 -18.74 -6.00
N GLU A 150 -3.37 -19.87 -6.45
CA GLU A 150 -3.95 -20.84 -5.53
C GLU A 150 -2.91 -21.33 -4.52
N ALA A 151 -3.27 -21.25 -3.26
CA ALA A 151 -2.41 -21.62 -2.15
C ALA A 151 -3.31 -22.15 -1.03
N LEU A 152 -3.36 -23.47 -0.86
CA LEU A 152 -4.30 -24.12 0.06
C LEU A 152 -3.63 -24.45 1.39
N GLY A 153 -4.19 -23.95 2.50
CA GLY A 153 -3.76 -24.32 3.85
C GLY A 153 -2.27 -24.10 4.11
N ILE A 154 -1.67 -23.03 3.58
CA ILE A 154 -0.26 -22.73 3.79
C ILE A 154 -0.03 -22.44 5.27
N ARG A 155 0.85 -23.22 5.89
CA ARG A 155 1.26 -23.04 7.28
C ARG A 155 2.25 -21.89 7.40
N VAL A 156 1.88 -20.87 8.16
CA VAL A 156 2.72 -19.73 8.53
C VAL A 156 3.03 -19.82 10.02
N LYS A 157 4.32 -19.80 10.35
CA LYS A 157 4.78 -19.68 11.74
C LYS A 157 4.71 -18.22 12.17
N VAL A 158 4.19 -17.96 13.36
CA VAL A 158 4.01 -16.60 13.89
C VAL A 158 4.69 -16.48 15.24
N SER A 159 5.40 -15.38 15.44
CA SER A 159 5.99 -14.98 16.71
C SER A 159 5.62 -13.55 17.02
N TYR A 160 5.47 -13.25 18.31
CA TYR A 160 5.10 -11.93 18.79
C TYR A 160 6.22 -11.35 19.65
N THR A 161 6.44 -10.04 19.56
CA THR A 161 7.38 -9.33 20.39
C THR A 161 6.75 -8.01 20.80
N LYS A 162 6.71 -7.76 22.11
CA LYS A 162 6.23 -6.49 22.65
C LYS A 162 7.37 -5.50 22.64
N ILE A 163 7.26 -4.46 21.82
CA ILE A 163 8.30 -3.44 21.67
C ILE A 163 8.14 -2.36 22.74
N GLY A 164 6.94 -1.80 22.86
CA GLY A 164 6.62 -0.71 23.77
C GLY A 164 5.32 -0.04 23.34
N SER A 165 5.02 1.11 23.94
CA SER A 165 3.90 1.94 23.53
C SER A 165 4.33 2.99 22.51
N GLU A 166 3.43 3.32 21.59
CA GLU A 166 3.64 4.34 20.56
C GLU A 166 2.44 5.28 20.43
N ASP A 167 2.72 6.54 20.10
CA ASP A 167 1.68 7.52 19.78
C ASP A 167 1.26 7.37 18.32
N VAL A 168 0.02 6.94 18.10
CA VAL A 168 -0.57 6.78 16.78
C VAL A 168 -1.54 7.91 16.50
N SER A 169 -1.27 8.66 15.43
CA SER A 169 -2.19 9.70 14.94
C SER A 169 -3.24 9.10 14.02
N ILE A 170 -4.50 9.17 14.43
CA ILE A 170 -5.66 8.76 13.63
C ILE A 170 -6.47 10.00 13.31
N LEU A 171 -6.35 10.46 12.06
CA LEU A 171 -6.88 11.74 11.60
C LEU A 171 -6.26 12.88 12.44
N ASP A 172 -7.08 13.67 13.13
CA ASP A 172 -6.72 14.77 14.02
C ASP A 172 -6.53 14.35 15.50
N ARG A 173 -6.57 13.06 15.82
CA ARG A 173 -6.49 12.55 17.20
C ARG A 173 -5.29 11.64 17.39
N THR A 174 -4.46 11.95 18.37
CA THR A 174 -3.40 11.06 18.84
C THR A 174 -3.93 10.07 19.89
N ARG A 175 -3.44 8.84 19.83
CA ARG A 175 -3.73 7.76 20.78
C ARG A 175 -2.41 7.08 21.16
N GLN A 176 -2.17 6.91 22.45
CA GLN A 176 -1.08 6.07 22.92
C GLN A 176 -1.56 4.62 22.90
N LEU A 177 -0.91 3.78 22.09
CA LEU A 177 -1.19 2.35 21.94
C LEU A 177 -0.04 1.50 22.47
#